data_AF-A0A380DP41-F1
#
_entry.id   AF-A0A380DP41-F1
#
_cell.length_a   1.000
_cell.length_b   1.000
_cell.length_c   1.000
_cell.angle_alpha   90.00
_cell.angle_beta   90.00
_cell.angle_gamma   90.00
#
_symmetry.space_group_name_H-M   'P 1'
#
loop_
_entity.id
_entity.type
_entity.pdbx_description
1 polymer ?
#
loop_
_entity_poly.entity_id
_entity_poly.type
_entity_poly.pdbx_seq_one_letter_code
_entity_poly.pdbx_strand_id
1 'polypeptide(L)'
;MQYFYLFDRQDQIEQELRNVANGRDIRLIVVTDAEGILGIGDWGVDGVDIAIGKLIVYTAAAGINPSQVLPVSLDVGTNNEQLLRMTFI
;
A
#
# COMPACT_ATOMS: atom_id res chain seq x y z
N MET A 1 7.43 4.83 -1.49
CA MET A 1 6.19 4.04 -1.39
C MET A 1 5.23 4.58 -2.44
N GLN A 2 4.51 3.71 -3.16
CA GLN A 2 3.58 4.17 -4.20
C GLN A 2 2.14 3.97 -3.74
N TYR A 3 1.36 5.05 -3.81
CA TYR A 3 -0.09 5.03 -3.65
C TYR A 3 -0.72 4.84 -5.03
N PHE A 4 -1.65 3.88 -5.13
CA PHE A 4 -2.43 3.62 -6.32
C PHE A 4 -3.86 4.07 -6.05
N TYR A 5 -4.27 5.12 -6.75
CA TYR A 5 -5.64 5.64 -6.71
C TYR A 5 -6.49 4.83 -7.70
N LEU A 6 -7.11 3.77 -7.19
CA LEU A 6 -7.78 2.78 -8.04
C LEU A 6 -9.15 3.21 -8.54
N PHE A 7 -9.82 4.13 -7.84
CA PHE A 7 -11.22 4.47 -8.15
C PHE A 7 -11.39 4.99 -9.59
N ASP A 8 -10.43 5.77 -10.10
CA ASP A 8 -10.52 6.41 -11.42
C ASP A 8 -9.48 5.95 -12.46
N ARG A 9 -8.53 5.05 -12.11
CA ARG A 9 -7.35 4.78 -12.95
C ARG A 9 -6.97 3.30 -13.08
N GLN A 10 -7.95 2.41 -13.06
CA GLN A 10 -7.69 0.96 -13.14
C GLN A 10 -6.87 0.56 -14.38
N ASP A 11 -7.10 1.22 -15.52
CA ASP A 11 -6.38 0.95 -16.77
C ASP A 11 -4.88 1.34 -16.71
N GLN A 12 -4.47 2.14 -15.72
CA GLN A 12 -3.10 2.65 -15.58
C GLN A 12 -2.25 1.83 -14.60
N ILE A 13 -2.85 0.91 -13.83
CA ILE A 13 -2.16 0.15 -12.77
C ILE A 13 -0.93 -0.58 -13.32
N GLU A 14 -1.07 -1.24 -14.46
CA GLU A 14 0.04 -2.00 -15.05
C GLU A 14 1.24 -1.08 -15.36
N GLN A 15 0.97 0.07 -15.98
CA GLN A 15 2.02 1.02 -16.33
C GLN A 15 2.67 1.62 -15.08
N GLU A 16 1.88 1.95 -14.06
CA GLU A 16 2.40 2.47 -12.80
C GLU A 16 3.25 1.43 -12.06
N LEU A 17 2.80 0.17 -11.98
CA LEU A 17 3.58 -0.92 -11.39
C LEU A 17 4.92 -1.11 -12.14
N ARG A 18 4.91 -1.05 -13.47
CA ARG A 18 6.14 -1.12 -14.29
C ARG A 18 7.08 0.04 -14.01
N ASN A 19 6.54 1.26 -13.95
CA ASN A 19 7.31 2.48 -13.66
C ASN A 19 7.96 2.40 -12.28
N VAL A 20 7.21 1.97 -11.27
CA VAL A 20 7.68 1.87 -9.88
C VAL A 20 8.66 0.71 -9.70
N ALA A 21 8.43 -0.42 -10.37
CA ALA A 21 9.40 -1.51 -10.40
C ALA A 21 10.74 -1.01 -10.94
N ASN A 22 10.75 -0.09 -11.91
CA ASN A 22 11.97 0.55 -12.43
C ASN A 22 13.06 -0.47 -12.80
N GLY A 23 12.65 -1.55 -13.47
CA GLY A 23 13.54 -2.65 -13.87
C GLY A 23 14.04 -3.56 -12.73
N ARG A 24 13.55 -3.39 -11.50
CA ARG A 24 13.88 -4.28 -10.36
C ARG A 24 13.18 -5.63 -10.50
N ASP A 25 13.86 -6.70 -10.08
CA ASP A 25 13.27 -8.03 -9.92
C ASP A 25 12.43 -8.08 -8.63
N ILE A 26 11.18 -7.63 -8.72
CA ILE A 26 10.24 -7.66 -7.60
C ILE A 26 9.69 -9.09 -7.42
N ARG A 27 9.87 -9.65 -6.22
CA ARG A 27 9.45 -11.02 -5.85
C ARG A 27 8.40 -11.08 -4.76
N LEU A 28 8.16 -9.97 -4.07
CA LEU A 28 7.13 -9.86 -3.04
C LEU A 28 6.43 -8.52 -3.16
N ILE A 29 5.10 -8.56 -3.25
CA ILE A 29 4.26 -7.36 -3.16
C ILE A 29 3.39 -7.50 -1.91
N VAL A 30 3.36 -6.44 -1.10
CA VAL A 30 2.43 -6.33 0.02
C VAL A 30 1.43 -5.24 -0.30
N VAL A 31 0.16 -5.62 -0.39
CA VAL A 31 -0.95 -4.75 -0.79
C VAL A 31 -1.90 -4.54 0.40
N THR A 32 -2.37 -3.32 0.61
CA THR A 32 -3.43 -3.01 1.59
C THR A 32 -4.31 -1.86 1.12
N ASP A 33 -5.60 -1.91 1.44
CA ASP A 33 -6.59 -0.84 1.34
C ASP A 33 -6.87 -0.17 2.70
N ALA A 34 -6.26 -0.69 3.77
CA ALA A 34 -6.31 -0.16 5.13
C ALA A 34 -7.73 -0.01 5.75
N GLU A 35 -8.72 -0.74 5.23
CA GLU A 35 -10.09 -0.77 5.77
C GLU A 35 -10.19 -1.51 7.12
N GLY A 36 -9.31 -2.49 7.35
CA GLY A 36 -9.40 -3.41 8.48
C GLY A 36 -8.07 -3.59 9.19
N ILE A 37 -7.55 -2.52 9.79
CA ILE A 37 -6.24 -2.57 10.43
C ILE A 37 -6.32 -3.20 11.80
N LEU A 38 -5.65 -4.34 12.00
CA LEU A 38 -5.29 -4.94 13.31
C LEU A 38 -6.40 -4.92 14.40
N GLY A 39 -7.67 -4.89 14.01
CA GLY A 39 -8.82 -4.75 14.92
C GLY A 39 -9.15 -3.32 15.40
N ILE A 40 -8.44 -2.29 14.95
CA ILE A 40 -8.71 -0.87 15.24
C ILE A 40 -9.54 -0.16 14.16
N GLY A 41 -9.96 -0.88 13.11
CA GLY A 41 -10.89 -0.39 12.09
C GLY A 41 -10.21 0.24 10.87
N ASP A 42 -10.97 1.10 10.18
CA ASP A 42 -10.61 1.75 8.92
C ASP A 42 -9.81 3.02 9.17
N TRP A 43 -8.60 3.07 8.62
CA TRP A 43 -7.70 4.23 8.67
C TRP A 43 -7.38 4.79 7.28
N GLY A 44 -8.03 4.30 6.21
CA GLY A 44 -7.77 4.73 4.84
C GLY A 44 -6.28 4.76 4.49
N VAL A 45 -5.85 5.71 3.68
CA VAL A 45 -4.44 5.83 3.24
C VAL A 45 -3.42 6.02 4.39
N ASP A 46 -3.85 6.42 5.58
CA ASP A 46 -2.97 6.55 6.76
C ASP A 46 -2.60 5.19 7.37
N GLY A 47 -3.31 4.12 7.00
CA GLY A 47 -3.06 2.76 7.46
C GLY A 47 -1.87 2.05 6.85
N VAL A 48 -1.21 2.72 5.91
CA VAL A 48 -0.22 2.18 4.99
C VAL A 48 1.09 1.80 5.69
N ASP A 49 1.40 2.43 6.83
CA ASP A 49 2.54 2.08 7.67
C ASP A 49 2.55 0.62 8.15
N ILE A 50 1.39 -0.04 8.17
CA ILE A 50 1.29 -1.45 8.57
C ILE A 50 1.72 -2.40 7.45
N ALA A 51 1.51 -2.02 6.18
CA ALA A 51 2.12 -2.74 5.06
C ALA A 51 3.64 -2.67 5.13
N ILE A 52 4.20 -1.53 5.56
CA ILE A 52 5.65 -1.39 5.81
C ILE A 52 6.10 -2.31 6.95
N GLY A 53 5.35 -2.34 8.07
CA GLY A 53 5.65 -3.24 9.18
C GLY A 53 5.73 -4.72 8.77
N LYS A 54 4.80 -5.20 7.93
CA LYS A 54 4.84 -6.56 7.37
C LYS A 54 6.08 -6.79 6.50
N LEU A 55 6.44 -5.82 5.65
CA LEU A 55 7.64 -5.89 4.82
C LEU A 55 8.92 -6.00 5.66
N ILE A 56 9.02 -5.25 6.74
CA ILE A 56 10.16 -5.34 7.67
C ILE A 56 10.26 -6.75 8.25
N VAL A 57 9.13 -7.36 8.64
CA VAL A 57 9.12 -8.76 9.10
C VAL A 57 9.58 -9.72 8.01
N TYR A 58 9.09 -9.57 6.77
CA TYR A 58 9.49 -10.45 5.66
C TYR A 58 10.97 -10.30 5.28
N THR A 59 11.49 -9.07 5.30
CA THR A 59 12.90 -8.83 5.02
C THR A 59 13.79 -9.32 6.17
N ALA A 60 13.46 -8.98 7.41
CA ALA A 60 14.31 -9.27 8.56
C ALA A 60 14.21 -10.72 9.04
N ALA A 61 13.01 -11.31 9.05
CA ALA A 61 12.80 -12.66 9.57
C ALA A 61 12.89 -13.75 8.50
N ALA A 62 12.44 -13.47 7.27
CA ALA A 62 12.47 -14.45 6.17
C ALA A 62 13.64 -14.25 5.18
N GLY A 63 14.49 -13.23 5.41
CA GLY A 63 15.70 -13.00 4.61
C GLY A 63 15.43 -12.51 3.18
N ILE A 64 14.23 -11.96 2.92
CA ILE A 64 13.88 -11.46 1.60
C ILE A 64 14.62 -10.15 1.32
N ASN A 65 15.31 -10.08 0.19
CA ASN A 65 16.06 -8.90 -0.20
C ASN A 65 15.12 -7.68 -0.34
N PRO A 66 15.35 -6.58 0.41
CA PRO A 66 14.48 -5.41 0.35
C PRO A 66 14.46 -4.71 -1.02
N SER A 67 15.41 -4.97 -1.92
CA SER A 67 15.33 -4.47 -3.30
C SER A 67 14.25 -5.18 -4.13
N GLN A 68 13.82 -6.37 -3.69
CA GLN A 68 12.84 -7.23 -4.37
C GLN A 68 11.43 -7.12 -3.77
N VAL A 69 11.20 -6.20 -2.83
CA VAL A 69 9.89 -6.00 -2.22
C VAL A 69 9.25 -4.70 -2.69
N LEU A 70 7.93 -4.72 -2.86
CA LEU A 70 7.16 -3.54 -3.25
C LEU A 70 5.91 -3.38 -2.37
N PRO A 71 5.85 -2.35 -1.51
CA PRO A 71 4.61 -1.97 -0.86
C PRO A 71 3.67 -1.25 -1.82
N VAL A 72 2.40 -1.60 -1.77
CA VAL A 72 1.32 -1.03 -2.57
C VAL A 72 0.16 -0.66 -1.65
N SER A 73 -0.25 0.61 -1.68
CA SER A 73 -1.49 1.05 -1.05
C SER A 73 -2.57 1.21 -2.10
N LEU A 74 -3.75 0.66 -1.84
CA LEU A 74 -4.94 0.80 -2.66
C LEU A 74 -5.85 1.85 -2.02
N ASP A 75 -5.91 3.03 -2.63
CA ASP A 75 -6.90 4.02 -2.23
C ASP A 75 -8.21 3.77 -2.99
N VAL A 76 -9.17 3.19 -2.28
CA VAL A 76 -10.54 2.91 -2.75
C VAL A 76 -11.58 3.74 -1.98
N GLY A 77 -11.12 4.77 -1.26
CA GLY A 77 -11.93 5.50 -0.29
C GLY A 77 -11.86 4.91 1.11
N THR A 78 -12.49 5.59 2.07
CA THR A 78 -12.57 5.18 3.48
C THR A 78 -13.98 5.42 3.98
N ASN A 79 -14.48 4.52 4.83
CA ASN A 79 -15.75 4.64 5.54
C ASN A 79 -15.60 5.47 6.82
N ASN A 80 -14.38 5.88 7.17
CA ASN A 80 -14.10 6.67 8.37
C ASN A 80 -14.50 8.14 8.16
N GLU A 81 -15.66 8.53 8.68
CA GLU A 81 -16.20 9.90 8.54
C GLU A 81 -15.34 10.98 9.19
N GLN A 82 -14.40 10.63 10.08
CA GLN A 82 -13.44 11.60 10.63
C GLN A 82 -12.35 11.91 9.61
N LEU A 83 -11.84 10.89 8.92
CA LEU A 83 -10.86 11.07 7.84
C LEU A 83 -11.48 11.82 6.66
N LEU A 84 -12.72 11.49 6.27
CA LEU A 84 -13.44 12.19 5.19
C LEU A 84 -13.71 13.67 5.48
N ARG A 85 -13.79 14.08 6.76
CA ARG A 85 -14.06 15.47 7.15
C ARG A 85 -12.80 16.28 7.46
N MET A 86 -11.64 15.64 7.47
CA MET A 86 -10.38 16.30 7.77
C MET A 86 -9.91 17.07 6.52
N THR A 87 -9.82 18.39 6.61
CA THR A 87 -9.54 19.32 5.47
C THR A 87 -8.17 19.15 4.80
N PHE A 88 -7.39 18.14 5.15
CA PHE A 88 -6.01 17.94 4.68
C PHE A 88 -5.75 16.58 4.02
N ILE A 89 -6.78 15.74 3.86
CA ILE A 89 -6.76 14.53 3.01
C ILE A 89 -7.56 14.85 1.75
#